data_AF-A0A2K3LE91-F1
#
_entry.id   AF-A0A2K3LE91-F1
#
_cell.length_a   1.000
_cell.length_b   1.000
_cell.length_c   1.000
_cell.angle_alpha   90.00
_cell.angle_beta   90.00
_cell.angle_gamma   90.00
#
_symmetry.space_group_name_H-M   'P 1'
#
loop_
_entity.id
_entity.type
_entity.pdbx_description
1 polymer ?
#
loop_
_entity_poly.entity_id
_entity_poly.type
_entity_poly.pdbx_seq_one_letter_code
_entity_poly.pdbx_strand_id
1 'polypeptide(L)'
;MQTTMARISPLWFMLLLMMAYSSSYVTHAYKGKLPLRIISGATHHHEAMLQLNAFKVSFTKHDSIASPPSSFSPSPSPSPMPPKDLKKPHEYLVTSYGADPTGNSDSTEALLAAIADAAKGPSKGFLMNDIIDLGGAQINLEGGNYLISKPLQFPVAGVGNLM
;
A
#
# COMPACT_ATOMS: atom_id res chain seq x y z
N MET A 1 52.93 40.50 3.01
CA MET A 1 52.02 39.34 2.93
C MET A 1 51.96 38.91 1.48
N GLN A 2 52.58 37.78 1.14
CA GLN A 2 52.64 37.27 -0.23
C GLN A 2 51.61 36.15 -0.36
N THR A 3 50.62 36.35 -1.23
CA THR A 3 49.52 35.41 -1.48
C THR A 3 49.97 34.34 -2.48
N THR A 4 50.20 33.13 -1.99
CA THR A 4 50.49 31.95 -2.82
C THR A 4 49.18 31.42 -3.40
N MET A 5 48.93 31.65 -4.70
CA MET A 5 47.83 31.00 -5.41
C MET A 5 48.21 29.54 -5.72
N ALA A 6 47.39 28.60 -5.25
CA ALA A 6 47.52 27.18 -5.56
C ALA A 6 47.25 26.95 -7.05
N ARG A 7 48.29 26.63 -7.82
CA ARG A 7 48.16 26.18 -9.21
C ARG A 7 47.74 24.71 -9.21
N ILE A 8 46.47 24.47 -9.46
CA ILE A 8 45.91 23.13 -9.68
C ILE A 8 46.50 22.59 -10.99
N SER A 9 47.12 21.41 -10.92
CA SER A 9 47.80 20.77 -12.04
C SER A 9 46.80 20.39 -13.16
N PRO A 10 47.08 20.72 -14.43
CA PRO A 10 46.22 20.38 -15.56
C PRO A 10 46.07 18.86 -15.77
N LEU A 11 46.99 18.05 -15.22
CA LEU A 11 46.90 16.59 -15.23
C LEU A 11 45.68 16.07 -14.46
N TRP A 12 45.26 16.74 -13.39
CA TRP A 12 44.08 16.34 -12.63
C TRP A 12 42.81 16.53 -13.46
N PHE A 13 42.73 17.61 -14.24
CA PHE A 13 41.61 17.86 -15.13
C PHE A 13 41.49 16.78 -16.22
N MET A 14 42.61 16.33 -16.76
CA MET A 14 42.65 15.23 -17.75
C MET A 14 42.19 13.90 -17.16
N LEU A 15 42.54 13.62 -15.89
CA LEU A 15 42.09 12.41 -15.19
C LEU A 15 40.57 12.41 -14.97
N LEU A 16 40.00 13.56 -14.58
CA LEU A 16 38.54 13.71 -14.43
C LEU A 16 37.80 13.52 -15.76
N LEU A 17 38.35 14.04 -16.86
CA LEU A 17 37.76 13.90 -18.19
C LEU A 17 37.79 12.44 -18.68
N MET A 18 38.86 11.70 -18.39
CA MET A 18 38.96 10.27 -18.70
C MET A 18 37.96 9.42 -17.91
N MET A 19 37.77 9.72 -16.61
CA MET A 19 36.74 9.05 -15.80
C MET A 19 35.34 9.31 -16.35
N ALA A 20 35.04 10.55 -16.76
CA ALA A 20 33.75 10.89 -17.39
C ALA A 20 33.55 10.19 -18.75
N TYR A 21 34.60 10.04 -19.56
CA TYR A 21 34.54 9.35 -20.86
C TYR A 21 34.42 7.82 -20.75
N SER A 22 34.84 7.21 -19.64
CA SER A 22 34.64 5.78 -19.40
C SER A 22 33.19 5.41 -19.02
N SER A 23 32.36 6.41 -18.67
CA SER A 23 30.97 6.18 -18.22
C SER A 23 29.95 6.03 -19.37
N SER A 24 30.38 6.14 -20.64
CA SER A 24 29.51 6.10 -21.82
C SER A 24 29.69 4.85 -22.69
N TYR A 25 30.00 3.69 -22.08
CA TYR A 25 30.09 2.41 -22.80
C TYR A 25 29.16 1.31 -22.27
N VAL A 26 27.86 1.60 -22.07
CA VAL A 26 26.83 0.54 -22.02
C VAL A 26 25.51 1.08 -22.58
N THR A 27 25.36 1.14 -23.90
CA THR A 27 24.06 0.99 -24.58
C THR A 27 24.26 0.41 -25.99
N HIS A 28 24.88 -0.77 -26.08
CA HIS A 28 24.80 -1.59 -27.28
C HIS A 28 24.57 -3.05 -26.91
N ALA A 29 23.36 -3.39 -26.46
CA ALA A 29 22.81 -4.74 -26.53
C ALA A 29 21.33 -4.77 -26.11
N TYR A 30 20.41 -4.58 -27.05
CA TYR A 30 19.31 -5.54 -27.25
C TYR A 30 18.62 -5.28 -28.59
N LYS A 31 19.23 -5.78 -29.67
CA LYS A 31 18.51 -6.03 -30.92
C LYS A 31 17.69 -7.31 -30.75
N GLY A 32 16.71 -7.27 -29.86
CA GLY A 32 15.73 -8.33 -29.69
C GLY A 32 14.71 -8.20 -30.80
N LYS A 33 14.72 -9.14 -31.76
CA LYS A 33 13.61 -9.33 -32.69
C LYS A 33 12.36 -9.56 -31.83
N LEU A 34 11.42 -8.62 -31.82
CA LEU A 34 10.11 -8.86 -31.23
C LEU A 34 9.39 -9.85 -32.16
N PRO A 35 9.09 -11.09 -31.72
CA PRO A 35 8.07 -11.85 -32.40
C PRO A 35 6.77 -11.10 -32.14
N LEU A 36 6.10 -10.71 -33.21
CA LEU A 36 4.74 -10.20 -33.21
C LEU A 36 3.89 -11.21 -32.41
N ARG A 37 3.63 -10.91 -31.14
CA ARG A 37 2.73 -11.69 -30.29
C ARG A 37 1.34 -11.44 -30.85
N ILE A 38 0.91 -12.31 -31.75
CA ILE A 38 -0.49 -12.40 -32.16
C ILE A 38 -1.26 -12.69 -30.88
N ILE A 39 -1.96 -11.66 -30.38
CA ILE A 39 -2.86 -11.75 -29.25
C ILE A 39 -4.04 -12.61 -29.72
N SER A 40 -3.93 -13.92 -29.51
CA SER A 40 -5.08 -14.81 -29.49
C SER A 40 -5.85 -14.56 -28.18
N GLY A 41 -6.55 -13.43 -28.12
CA GLY A 41 -7.27 -12.97 -26.93
C GLY A 41 -8.68 -12.49 -27.21
N ALA A 42 -9.12 -12.47 -28.47
CA ALA A 42 -10.44 -11.93 -28.84
C ALA A 42 -11.62 -12.80 -28.36
N THR A 43 -11.40 -14.08 -28.02
CA THR A 43 -12.49 -15.01 -27.68
C THR A 43 -12.76 -15.13 -26.18
N HIS A 44 -11.78 -14.86 -25.31
CA HIS A 44 -11.94 -15.02 -23.86
C HIS A 44 -12.68 -13.86 -23.17
N HIS A 45 -12.72 -12.68 -23.78
CA HIS A 45 -13.44 -11.53 -23.22
C HIS A 45 -14.96 -11.67 -23.34
N HIS A 46 -15.45 -12.43 -24.33
CA HIS A 46 -16.88 -12.59 -24.55
C HIS A 46 -17.55 -13.37 -23.42
N GLU A 47 -16.96 -14.50 -23.02
CA GLU A 47 -17.43 -15.31 -21.89
C GLU A 47 -17.39 -14.53 -20.57
N ALA A 48 -16.32 -13.77 -20.33
CA ALA A 48 -16.20 -12.92 -19.14
C ALA A 48 -17.29 -11.83 -19.09
N MET A 49 -17.62 -11.23 -20.25
CA MET A 49 -18.72 -10.26 -20.35
C MET A 49 -20.09 -10.89 -20.12
N LEU A 50 -20.32 -12.11 -20.61
CA LEU A 50 -21.58 -12.84 -20.41
C LEU A 50 -21.79 -13.18 -18.93
N GLN A 51 -20.75 -13.64 -18.24
CA GLN A 51 -20.81 -13.93 -16.80
C GLN A 51 -21.06 -12.66 -15.97
N LEU A 52 -20.41 -11.55 -16.31
CA LEU A 52 -20.62 -10.28 -15.63
C LEU A 52 -22.05 -9.73 -15.84
N ASN A 53 -22.61 -9.90 -17.05
CA ASN A 53 -24.00 -9.53 -17.31
C ASN A 53 -24.98 -10.41 -16.52
N ALA A 54 -24.77 -11.73 -16.48
CA ALA A 54 -25.59 -12.64 -15.69
C ALA A 54 -25.56 -12.30 -14.19
N PHE A 55 -24.38 -11.97 -13.66
CA PHE A 55 -24.20 -11.51 -12.28
C PHE A 55 -24.87 -10.15 -12.00
N LYS A 56 -24.89 -9.22 -12.95
CA LYS A 56 -25.63 -7.95 -12.77
C LYS A 56 -27.14 -8.14 -12.72
N VAL A 57 -27.69 -9.07 -13.50
CA VAL A 57 -29.15 -9.31 -13.56
C VAL A 57 -29.67 -9.94 -12.26
N SER A 58 -28.84 -10.64 -11.47
CA SER A 58 -29.28 -11.18 -10.18
C SER A 58 -29.61 -10.10 -9.15
N PHE A 59 -29.06 -8.89 -9.26
CA PHE A 59 -29.38 -7.79 -8.34
C PHE A 59 -30.70 -7.09 -8.68
N THR A 60 -31.14 -7.10 -9.94
CA THR A 60 -32.35 -6.37 -10.38
C THR A 60 -33.65 -7.13 -10.15
N LYS A 61 -33.60 -8.35 -9.60
CA LYS A 61 -34.81 -9.18 -9.35
C LYS A 61 -35.52 -8.86 -8.03
N HIS A 62 -34.96 -8.01 -7.17
CA HIS A 62 -35.50 -7.75 -5.83
C HIS A 62 -36.45 -6.55 -5.71
N ASP A 63 -36.64 -5.72 -6.75
CA ASP A 63 -37.44 -4.47 -6.65
C ASP A 63 -38.88 -4.55 -7.18
N SER A 64 -39.49 -5.72 -7.18
CA SER A 64 -40.93 -5.81 -7.50
C SER A 64 -41.60 -6.86 -6.63
N ILE A 65 -42.17 -6.42 -5.51
CA ILE A 65 -43.50 -6.78 -4.99
C ILE A 65 -43.80 -5.81 -3.83
N ALA A 66 -44.65 -4.82 -4.10
CA ALA A 66 -45.37 -4.08 -3.08
C ALA A 66 -46.75 -4.73 -2.88
N SER A 67 -46.99 -5.35 -1.71
CA SER A 67 -48.31 -5.59 -1.10
C SER A 67 -48.14 -6.10 0.35
N PRO A 68 -48.84 -5.55 1.37
CA PRO A 68 -48.74 -5.97 2.79
C PRO A 68 -49.96 -6.84 3.22
N PRO A 69 -50.08 -7.24 4.50
CA PRO A 69 -49.31 -8.25 5.21
C PRO A 69 -50.21 -9.43 5.69
N SER A 70 -49.67 -10.63 5.91
CA SER A 70 -50.34 -11.65 6.76
C SER A 70 -49.42 -12.75 7.26
N SER A 71 -49.52 -12.97 8.58
CA SER A 71 -49.08 -14.11 9.40
C SER A 71 -47.58 -14.28 9.69
N PHE A 72 -47.29 -14.14 10.99
CA PHE A 72 -46.08 -14.52 11.66
C PHE A 72 -45.67 -15.97 11.36
N SER A 73 -44.42 -16.16 10.96
CA SER A 73 -43.67 -17.41 11.17
C SER A 73 -42.29 -17.05 11.70
N PRO A 74 -41.83 -17.62 12.83
CA PRO A 74 -40.51 -17.31 13.36
C PRO A 74 -39.45 -17.92 12.43
N SER A 75 -38.67 -17.05 11.78
CA SER A 75 -37.53 -17.46 10.97
C SER A 75 -36.48 -18.15 11.86
N PRO A 76 -35.86 -19.28 11.42
CA PRO A 76 -34.80 -19.91 12.20
C PRO A 76 -33.63 -18.94 12.31
N SER A 77 -33.22 -18.68 13.56
CA SER A 77 -32.01 -17.92 13.87
C SER A 77 -30.82 -18.51 13.09
N PRO A 78 -30.02 -17.71 12.37
CA PRO A 78 -28.83 -18.23 11.71
C PRO A 78 -27.89 -18.73 12.80
N SER A 79 -27.62 -20.04 12.78
CA SER A 79 -26.63 -20.63 13.68
C SER A 79 -25.29 -19.90 13.48
N PRO A 80 -24.59 -19.53 14.57
CA PRO A 80 -23.30 -18.85 14.46
C PRO A 80 -22.36 -19.76 13.68
N MET A 81 -21.82 -19.25 12.57
CA MET A 81 -20.72 -19.90 11.87
C MET A 81 -19.61 -20.20 12.90
N PRO A 82 -18.93 -21.35 12.78
CA PRO A 82 -17.77 -21.64 13.62
C PRO A 82 -16.80 -20.46 13.53
N PRO A 83 -16.16 -20.04 14.63
CA PRO A 83 -15.24 -18.92 14.61
C PRO A 83 -14.10 -19.29 13.67
N LYS A 84 -14.19 -18.86 12.41
CA LYS A 84 -13.01 -18.65 11.60
C LYS A 84 -12.22 -17.68 12.42
N ASP A 85 -11.10 -18.15 12.96
CA ASP A 85 -10.08 -17.40 13.68
C ASP A 85 -10.07 -15.97 13.15
N LEU A 86 -10.85 -15.11 13.82
CA LEU A 86 -11.11 -13.76 13.39
C LEU A 86 -9.88 -13.05 13.92
N LYS A 87 -8.75 -13.31 13.26
CA LYS A 87 -7.47 -12.68 13.54
C LYS A 87 -7.75 -11.21 13.36
N LYS A 88 -8.06 -10.57 14.48
CA LYS A 88 -8.37 -9.16 14.59
C LYS A 88 -7.30 -8.44 13.75
N PRO A 89 -7.68 -7.47 12.91
CA PRO A 89 -6.70 -6.56 12.34
C PRO A 89 -5.76 -6.11 13.46
N HIS A 90 -4.45 -6.09 13.22
CA HIS A 90 -3.50 -5.61 14.21
C HIS A 90 -3.77 -4.12 14.38
N GLU A 91 -4.47 -3.77 15.44
CA GLU A 91 -4.97 -2.42 15.70
C GLU A 91 -4.02 -1.70 16.66
N TYR A 92 -3.45 -0.60 16.20
CA TYR A 92 -2.49 0.24 16.92
C TYR A 92 -3.19 1.54 17.27
N LEU A 93 -3.68 1.65 18.51
CA LEU A 93 -4.38 2.84 18.99
C LEU A 93 -3.37 3.93 19.33
N VAL A 94 -3.44 5.08 18.67
CA VAL A 94 -2.43 6.14 18.85
C VAL A 94 -2.42 6.72 20.26
N THR A 95 -3.54 6.69 20.98
CA THR A 95 -3.61 7.11 22.39
C THR A 95 -2.80 6.19 23.31
N SER A 96 -2.65 4.90 22.95
CA SER A 96 -1.79 3.96 23.67
C SER A 96 -0.30 4.30 23.52
N TYR A 97 0.05 5.08 22.51
CA TYR A 97 1.39 5.63 22.29
C TYR A 97 1.56 7.05 22.86
N GLY A 98 0.54 7.59 23.55
CA GLY A 98 0.57 8.91 24.17
C GLY A 98 0.12 10.06 23.28
N ALA A 99 -0.59 9.77 22.18
CA ALA A 99 -1.21 10.81 21.37
C ALA A 99 -2.34 11.49 22.13
N ASP A 100 -2.48 12.80 21.97
CA ASP A 100 -3.47 13.63 22.63
C ASP A 100 -4.63 13.96 21.67
N PRO A 101 -5.80 13.33 21.83
CA PRO A 101 -6.96 13.55 20.97
C PRO A 101 -7.63 14.93 21.18
N THR A 102 -7.17 15.70 22.17
CA THR A 102 -7.69 17.05 22.43
C THR A 102 -7.00 18.12 21.58
N GLY A 103 -5.81 17.82 21.04
CA GLY A 103 -5.02 18.73 20.22
C GLY A 103 -4.28 19.81 21.01
N ASN A 104 -4.22 19.68 22.35
CA ASN A 104 -3.53 20.64 23.22
C ASN A 104 -2.02 20.39 23.28
N SER A 105 -1.59 19.16 23.02
CA SER A 105 -0.19 18.76 23.01
C SER A 105 0.22 18.10 21.70
N ASP A 106 1.51 18.20 21.38
CA ASP A 106 2.08 17.63 20.16
C ASP A 106 2.04 16.10 20.22
N SER A 107 1.29 15.50 19.28
CA SER A 107 1.09 14.05 19.18
C SER A 107 2.04 13.40 18.17
N THR A 108 2.97 14.16 17.58
CA THR A 108 3.76 13.66 16.44
C THR A 108 4.60 12.44 16.79
N GLU A 109 5.28 12.43 17.93
CA GLU A 109 6.11 11.29 18.35
C GLU A 109 5.27 10.04 18.62
N ALA A 110 4.09 10.20 19.23
CA ALA A 110 3.18 9.10 19.50
C ALA A 110 2.67 8.47 18.21
N LEU A 111 2.29 9.28 17.21
CA LEU A 111 1.86 8.78 15.90
C LEU A 111 3.01 8.08 15.16
N LEU A 112 4.22 8.63 15.18
CA LEU A 112 5.39 7.99 14.58
C LEU A 112 5.73 6.66 15.25
N ALA A 113 5.60 6.58 16.59
CA ALA A 113 5.80 5.34 17.33
C ALA A 113 4.76 4.28 16.95
N ALA A 114 3.48 4.66 16.86
CA ALA A 114 2.41 3.77 16.42
C ALA A 114 2.65 3.23 15.00
N ILE A 115 3.05 4.11 14.06
CA ILE A 115 3.40 3.74 12.69
C ILE A 115 4.61 2.77 12.67
N ALA A 116 5.65 3.06 13.45
CA ALA A 116 6.86 2.25 13.48
C ALA A 116 6.61 0.84 14.06
N ASP A 117 5.76 0.74 15.07
CA ASP A 117 5.33 -0.54 15.62
C ASP A 117 4.43 -1.29 14.64
N ALA A 118 3.48 -0.60 14.01
CA ALA A 118 2.61 -1.21 13.00
C ALA A 118 3.40 -1.84 11.85
N ALA A 119 4.48 -1.19 11.43
CA ALA A 119 5.36 -1.69 10.37
C ALA A 119 6.24 -2.88 10.79
N LYS A 120 6.48 -3.06 12.09
CA LYS A 120 7.18 -4.23 12.66
C LYS A 120 6.20 -5.30 13.15
N GLY A 121 4.91 -5.07 12.96
CA GLY A 121 3.85 -5.93 13.39
C GLY A 121 3.88 -7.31 12.73
N PRO A 122 3.02 -8.23 13.19
CA PRO A 122 2.99 -9.59 12.66
C PRO A 122 2.65 -9.58 11.18
N SER A 123 3.47 -10.27 10.38
CA SER A 123 3.30 -10.35 8.92
C SER A 123 2.60 -11.65 8.49
N LYS A 124 1.90 -11.59 7.36
CA LYS A 124 1.24 -12.73 6.70
C LYS A 124 2.04 -13.25 5.51
N GLY A 125 3.35 -12.99 5.48
CA GLY A 125 4.24 -13.35 4.37
C GLY A 125 4.60 -12.13 3.53
N PHE A 126 4.53 -12.28 2.20
CA PHE A 126 4.94 -11.24 1.25
C PHE A 126 3.83 -10.98 0.22
N LEU A 127 3.61 -9.72 -0.13
CA LEU A 127 2.72 -9.30 -1.21
C LEU A 127 3.38 -9.46 -2.58
N MET A 128 4.69 -9.21 -2.65
CA MET A 128 5.57 -9.45 -3.78
C MET A 128 7.03 -9.52 -3.29
N ASN A 129 7.98 -9.76 -4.20
CA ASN A 129 9.41 -9.73 -3.85
C ASN A 129 9.74 -8.44 -3.09
N ASP A 130 10.39 -8.59 -1.94
CA ASP A 130 10.81 -7.51 -1.04
C ASP A 130 9.67 -6.65 -0.46
N ILE A 131 8.40 -7.05 -0.55
CA ILE A 131 7.27 -6.38 0.12
C ILE A 131 6.58 -7.34 1.08
N ILE A 132 6.77 -7.11 2.38
CA ILE A 132 6.15 -7.85 3.49
C ILE A 132 4.66 -7.47 3.60
N ASP A 133 3.78 -8.48 3.71
CA ASP A 133 2.35 -8.27 3.96
C ASP A 133 2.09 -8.10 5.46
N LEU A 134 1.70 -6.90 5.91
CA LEU A 134 1.30 -6.65 7.30
C LEU A 134 -0.13 -7.11 7.61
N GLY A 135 -0.83 -7.64 6.62
CA GLY A 135 -2.08 -8.35 6.81
C GLY A 135 -3.25 -7.46 7.23
N GLY A 136 -3.19 -6.16 6.95
CA GLY A 136 -4.16 -5.16 7.35
C GLY A 136 -3.87 -4.57 8.73
N ALA A 137 -2.61 -4.21 9.01
CA ALA A 137 -2.26 -3.47 10.22
C ALA A 137 -2.94 -2.09 10.17
N GLN A 138 -3.66 -1.72 11.22
CA GLN A 138 -4.49 -0.51 11.26
C GLN A 138 -4.02 0.41 12.38
N ILE A 139 -3.67 1.64 12.04
CA ILE A 139 -3.40 2.71 12.99
C ILE A 139 -4.72 3.39 13.28
N ASN A 140 -5.27 3.17 14.47
CA ASN A 140 -6.55 3.73 14.87
C ASN A 140 -6.35 5.06 15.60
N LEU A 141 -6.92 6.12 15.04
CA LEU A 141 -6.92 7.47 15.60
C LEU A 141 -8.04 7.72 16.62
N GLU A 142 -9.01 6.83 16.77
CA GLU A 142 -10.14 6.92 17.72
C GLU A 142 -11.03 8.18 17.60
N GLY A 143 -10.78 9.03 16.60
CA GLY A 143 -11.36 10.36 16.48
C GLY A 143 -10.67 11.41 17.35
N GLY A 144 -11.03 12.68 17.17
CA GLY A 144 -10.44 13.81 17.89
C GLY A 144 -9.53 14.68 17.02
N ASN A 145 -8.84 15.62 17.67
CA ASN A 145 -7.91 16.55 17.04
C ASN A 145 -6.50 16.23 17.53
N TYR A 146 -5.58 15.96 16.61
CA TYR A 146 -4.19 15.67 16.94
C TYR A 146 -3.31 16.77 16.38
N LEU A 147 -2.55 17.43 17.24
CA LEU A 147 -1.57 18.42 16.82
C LEU A 147 -0.33 17.69 16.29
N ILE A 148 0.10 18.05 15.08
CA ILE A 148 1.30 17.48 14.45
C ILE A 148 2.24 18.64 14.10
N SER A 149 3.46 18.62 14.64
CA SER A 149 4.47 19.67 14.46
C SER A 149 5.43 19.39 13.30
N LYS A 150 5.52 18.15 12.82
CA LYS A 150 6.41 17.71 11.74
C LYS A 150 5.78 16.61 10.87
N PRO A 151 6.22 16.42 9.63
CA PRO A 151 5.65 15.40 8.75
C PRO A 151 5.72 13.98 9.35
N LEU A 152 4.64 13.23 9.26
CA LEU A 152 4.61 11.81 9.61
C LEU A 152 5.31 11.03 8.50
N GLN A 153 6.51 10.51 8.80
CA GLN A 153 7.25 9.67 7.86
C GLN A 153 6.84 8.22 8.04
N PHE A 154 6.33 7.62 6.97
CA PHE A 154 6.10 6.19 6.95
C PHE A 154 7.43 5.45 6.80
N PRO A 155 7.57 4.28 7.42
CA PRO A 155 8.77 3.47 7.34
C PRO A 155 9.11 3.17 5.89
N VAL A 156 10.43 3.11 5.64
CA VAL A 156 11.02 2.95 4.31
C VAL A 156 10.45 1.70 3.63
N ALA A 157 10.38 1.75 2.30
CA ALA A 157 9.78 0.74 1.43
C ALA A 157 10.09 -0.72 1.85
N GLY A 158 9.13 -1.61 1.59
CA GLY A 158 9.27 -3.05 1.83
C GLY A 158 8.20 -3.64 2.74
N VAL A 159 7.20 -2.85 3.14
CA VAL A 159 5.99 -3.31 3.82
C VAL A 159 4.75 -2.83 3.08
N GLY A 160 3.66 -3.60 3.13
CA GLY A 160 2.37 -3.24 2.55
C GLY A 160 1.19 -3.68 3.42
N ASN A 161 -0.02 -3.28 3.03
CA ASN A 161 -1.26 -3.49 3.80
C ASN A 161 -1.22 -2.89 5.22
N LEU A 162 -0.72 -1.65 5.33
CA LEU A 162 -0.83 -0.79 6.51
C LEU A 162 -1.87 0.30 6.23
N MET A 163 -2.77 0.55 7.19
CA MET A 163 -3.96 1.41 7.08
C MET A 163 -4.04 2.44 8.19
#